data_AF-A0A5D0UMF7-F1
#
_entry.id   AF-A0A5D0UMF7-F1
#
_cell.length_a   1.000
_cell.length_b   1.000
_cell.length_c   1.000
_cell.angle_alpha   90.00
_cell.angle_beta   90.00
_cell.angle_gamma   90.00
#
_symmetry.space_group_name_H-M   'P 1'
#
loop_
_entity.id
_entity.type
_entity.pdbx_description
1 polymer ?
#
loop_
_entity_poly.entity_id
_entity_poly.type
_entity_poly.pdbx_seq_one_letter_code
_entity_poly.pdbx_strand_id
1 'polypeptide(L)'
;MTAIRSSTPRPKDVAISKLLLDQSNARLGALQPDQRSTEIELAKLLGNQLFELANDIVDFGMDPSFLLIIVPDELVPGKFRMLEGNRRLLVVRALTRPKILADVLTPARYKRLLKLSERFKENPVRSFRCIAFEAEEDADHWIELRHTGENGGAGLVGWDSNEQARWRSRRGGLAKRTPAGQVIDFVDKFYPPEPGDIKRIISTLQRVVVAGPVKSRLGIEIIKGIVYTHYPAEEALKGLSKVVLDLRSGRIKVTDVYHAPQRGDYINRFASRDLPDPAKRFDKPVILADLVVGEVGSQDASENEDDSAAPGVGDASGGAASNKSTEVTSDAGKNATAAGPADPPGGTDPATSKGASKSRVKLKRDRPSVIPASCALWIPQARINILYHELSRLNVDDFANACAVSLRVFVELSVDYYIAINQLMSEVQQNNTPLAKKLKELAKYLRANGAIGLQVERAVTKIADGVGMFSASTITFNQYVHNEYVFPLPSELRLAWDELEPFMSALWKK
;
A
#
# COMPACT_ATOMS: atom_id res chain seq x y z
N MET A 1 -16.01 28.53 30.74
CA MET A 1 -14.63 28.03 30.83
C MET A 1 -14.56 27.08 32.01
N THR A 2 -14.51 25.77 31.75
CA THR A 2 -14.28 24.77 32.81
C THR A 2 -12.78 24.74 33.13
N ALA A 3 -12.41 24.59 34.41
CA ALA A 3 -11.01 24.65 34.82
C ALA A 3 -10.16 23.55 34.15
N ILE A 4 -8.90 23.90 33.84
CA ILE A 4 -7.89 22.93 33.40
C ILE A 4 -7.69 21.92 34.54
N ARG A 5 -8.09 20.66 34.33
CA ARG A 5 -7.97 19.61 35.35
C ARG A 5 -6.51 19.20 35.56
N SER A 6 -6.09 19.25 36.82
CA SER A 6 -4.91 18.58 37.40
C SER A 6 -3.54 18.93 36.79
N SER A 7 -2.47 18.55 37.50
CA SER A 7 -1.10 18.76 37.04
C SER A 7 -0.78 17.84 35.86
N THR A 8 -0.37 18.41 34.72
CA THR A 8 -0.01 17.63 33.54
C THR A 8 1.09 16.60 33.88
N PRO A 9 0.84 15.29 33.74
CA PRO A 9 1.75 14.26 34.21
C PRO A 9 3.09 14.33 33.47
N ARG A 10 4.20 14.31 34.23
CA ARG A 10 5.55 14.49 33.67
C ARG A 10 6.13 13.17 33.13
N PRO A 11 6.92 13.19 32.05
CA PRO A 11 7.64 12.01 31.58
C PRO A 11 8.61 11.48 32.64
N LYS A 12 8.58 10.17 32.91
CA LYS A 12 9.51 9.48 33.80
C LYS A 12 10.01 8.19 33.16
N ASP A 13 11.25 7.82 33.42
CA ASP A 13 11.82 6.57 32.93
C ASP A 13 11.44 5.40 33.84
N VAL A 14 10.81 4.37 33.27
CA VAL A 14 10.32 3.20 33.99
C VAL A 14 11.01 1.95 33.49
N ALA A 15 11.70 1.25 34.39
CA ALA A 15 12.37 -0.01 34.09
C ALA A 15 11.38 -1.05 33.55
N ILE A 16 11.75 -1.79 32.50
CA ILE A 16 10.87 -2.73 31.80
C ILE A 16 10.30 -3.82 32.73
N SER A 17 11.05 -4.20 33.78
CA SER A 17 10.62 -5.14 34.81
C SER A 17 9.46 -4.64 35.71
N LYS A 18 9.13 -3.34 35.67
CA LYS A 18 7.94 -2.76 36.32
C LYS A 18 6.73 -2.65 35.38
N LEU A 19 6.89 -2.90 34.08
CA LEU A 19 5.85 -2.70 33.07
C LEU A 19 5.14 -4.00 32.74
N LEU A 20 3.81 -3.99 32.83
CA LEU A 20 2.91 -5.08 32.47
C LEU A 20 2.24 -4.77 31.13
N LEU A 21 2.02 -5.81 30.30
CA LEU A 21 1.17 -5.69 29.12
C LEU A 21 -0.28 -5.52 29.57
N ASP A 22 -1.05 -4.69 28.90
CA ASP A 22 -2.47 -4.56 29.16
C ASP A 22 -3.23 -5.80 28.65
N GLN A 23 -3.95 -6.45 29.57
CA GLN A 23 -4.73 -7.67 29.29
C GLN A 23 -6.01 -7.37 28.53
N SER A 24 -6.52 -6.15 28.64
CA SER A 24 -7.71 -5.62 27.98
C SER A 24 -7.44 -5.12 26.55
N ASN A 25 -6.23 -5.28 26.02
CA ASN A 25 -5.79 -4.48 24.88
C ASN A 25 -6.71 -4.62 23.66
N ALA A 26 -7.30 -3.51 23.23
CA ALA A 26 -8.33 -3.46 22.20
C ALA A 26 -7.97 -4.19 20.89
N ARG A 27 -6.67 -4.32 20.59
CA ARG A 27 -6.14 -5.06 19.42
C ARG A 27 -6.34 -6.58 19.49
N LEU A 28 -6.66 -7.13 20.67
CA LEU A 28 -6.90 -8.56 20.91
C LEU A 28 -8.40 -8.94 20.88
N GLY A 29 -9.30 -7.95 20.98
CA GLY A 29 -10.76 -8.17 20.95
C GLY A 29 -11.37 -8.88 22.16
N ALA A 30 -10.56 -9.41 23.08
CA ALA A 30 -11.00 -10.08 24.31
C ALA A 30 -9.97 -9.93 25.43
N LEU A 31 -10.45 -9.83 26.67
CA LEU A 31 -9.64 -9.81 27.89
C LEU A 31 -8.82 -11.11 28.00
N GLN A 32 -7.52 -10.95 28.20
CA GLN A 32 -6.59 -12.08 28.37
C GLN A 32 -6.50 -12.51 29.83
N PRO A 33 -6.46 -13.83 30.14
CA PRO A 33 -6.48 -14.32 31.52
C PRO A 33 -5.20 -13.97 32.30
N ASP A 34 -4.05 -13.89 31.63
CA ASP A 34 -2.77 -13.56 32.26
C ASP A 34 -1.79 -12.87 31.28
N GLN A 35 -0.62 -12.47 31.80
CA GLN A 35 0.48 -11.90 31.02
C GLN A 35 1.02 -12.86 29.95
N ARG A 36 0.95 -14.20 30.15
CA ARG A 36 1.49 -15.22 29.24
C ARG A 36 0.62 -15.30 27.98
N SER A 37 -0.70 -15.40 28.14
CA SER A 37 -1.68 -15.32 27.05
C SER A 37 -1.57 -13.98 26.32
N THR A 38 -1.41 -12.87 27.04
CA THR A 38 -1.23 -11.54 26.45
C THR A 38 0.03 -11.45 25.56
N GLU A 39 1.16 -12.00 26.02
CA GLU A 39 2.38 -12.11 25.19
C GLU A 39 2.16 -12.98 23.93
N ILE A 40 1.42 -14.09 24.07
CA ILE A 40 1.17 -15.05 23.00
C ILE A 40 0.22 -14.49 21.92
N GLU A 41 -0.94 -13.93 22.30
CA GLU A 41 -1.91 -13.43 21.32
C GLU A 41 -1.43 -12.15 20.62
N LEU A 42 -0.73 -11.24 21.33
CA LEU A 42 -0.08 -10.10 20.67
C LEU A 42 1.03 -10.57 19.70
N ALA A 43 1.81 -11.61 20.03
CA ALA A 43 2.82 -12.14 19.12
C ALA A 43 2.23 -12.81 17.87
N LYS A 44 1.09 -13.49 18.00
CA LYS A 44 0.31 -14.01 16.87
C LYS A 44 -0.20 -12.88 15.99
N LEU A 45 -0.90 -11.90 16.59
CA LEU A 45 -1.49 -10.76 15.91
C LEU A 45 -0.47 -9.95 15.11
N LEU A 46 0.70 -9.66 15.70
CA LEU A 46 1.74 -8.87 15.04
C LEU A 46 2.34 -9.57 13.81
N GLY A 47 2.28 -10.90 13.73
CA GLY A 47 2.77 -11.64 12.58
C GLY A 47 4.21 -11.25 12.22
N ASN A 48 4.44 -10.69 11.03
CA ASN A 48 5.75 -10.19 10.61
C ASN A 48 6.13 -8.82 11.20
N GLN A 49 5.17 -7.97 11.59
CA GLN A 49 5.44 -6.64 12.15
C GLN A 49 6.29 -6.71 13.42
N LEU A 50 6.16 -7.80 14.19
CA LEU A 50 7.00 -8.09 15.36
C LEU A 50 8.50 -8.03 15.02
N PHE A 51 8.89 -8.53 13.86
CA PHE A 51 10.28 -8.60 13.44
C PHE A 51 10.79 -7.31 12.79
N GLU A 52 9.91 -6.54 12.15
CA GLU A 52 10.30 -5.25 11.59
C GLU A 52 10.44 -4.20 12.70
N LEU A 53 9.56 -4.22 13.72
CA LEU A 53 9.72 -3.44 14.95
C LEU A 53 10.93 -3.92 15.78
N ALA A 54 11.29 -5.21 15.72
CA ALA A 54 12.50 -5.72 16.37
C ALA A 54 13.79 -5.34 15.64
N ASN A 55 13.78 -5.24 14.29
CA ASN A 55 14.89 -4.66 13.54
C ASN A 55 15.07 -3.19 13.94
N ASP A 56 13.99 -2.39 13.84
CA ASP A 56 13.97 -0.95 14.14
C ASP A 56 14.50 -0.62 15.54
N ILE A 57 14.06 -1.36 16.56
CA ILE A 57 14.52 -1.19 17.95
C ILE A 57 15.98 -1.62 18.16
N VAL A 58 16.51 -2.55 17.36
CA VAL A 58 17.93 -2.96 17.42
C VAL A 58 18.83 -1.99 16.64
N ASP A 59 18.34 -1.43 15.54
CA ASP A 59 19.12 -0.56 14.64
C ASP A 59 19.11 0.92 15.10
N PHE A 60 18.02 1.39 15.72
CA PHE A 60 17.82 2.80 16.11
C PHE A 60 17.40 3.02 17.57
N GLY A 61 17.08 1.96 18.32
CA GLY A 61 16.59 2.06 19.70
C GLY A 61 15.10 2.40 19.80
N MET A 62 14.68 2.99 20.93
CA MET A 62 13.29 3.43 21.11
C MET A 62 13.09 4.82 20.50
N ASP A 63 12.10 4.93 19.60
CA ASP A 63 11.53 6.17 19.08
C ASP A 63 11.36 7.26 20.16
N PRO A 64 12.17 8.33 20.14
CA PRO A 64 12.15 9.37 21.16
C PRO A 64 11.08 10.45 20.90
N SER A 65 10.40 10.42 19.74
CA SER A 65 9.34 11.38 19.40
C SER A 65 8.01 11.06 20.10
N PHE A 66 7.89 9.86 20.67
CA PHE A 66 6.64 9.28 21.11
C PHE A 66 6.74 8.80 22.57
N LEU A 67 5.96 9.41 23.45
CA LEU A 67 5.84 8.96 24.84
C LEU A 67 4.80 7.83 24.97
N LEU A 68 5.20 6.79 25.69
CA LEU A 68 4.31 5.69 26.07
C LEU A 68 3.38 6.12 27.22
N ILE A 69 2.23 5.46 27.34
CA ILE A 69 1.20 5.77 28.35
C ILE A 69 1.04 4.57 29.27
N ILE A 70 1.12 4.80 30.58
CA ILE A 70 0.96 3.78 31.63
C ILE A 70 0.05 4.27 32.75
N VAL A 71 -0.54 3.34 33.50
CA VAL A 71 -1.33 3.55 34.72
C VAL A 71 -0.80 2.61 35.81
N PRO A 72 -0.86 2.93 37.12
CA PRO A 72 -0.57 1.97 38.18
C PRO A 72 -1.32 0.65 37.99
N ASP A 73 -0.71 -0.46 38.36
CA ASP A 73 -1.41 -1.77 38.35
C ASP A 73 -2.12 -2.01 39.69
N GLU A 74 -3.44 -2.23 39.65
CA GLU A 74 -4.28 -2.42 40.84
C GLU A 74 -4.00 -3.73 41.58
N LEU A 75 -3.57 -4.77 40.85
CA LEU A 75 -3.38 -6.11 41.39
C LEU A 75 -1.95 -6.35 41.88
N VAL A 76 -0.97 -5.65 41.30
CA VAL A 76 0.47 -5.83 41.59
C VAL A 76 1.14 -4.51 41.97
N PRO A 77 1.11 -4.11 43.26
CA PRO A 77 1.67 -2.86 43.74
C PRO A 77 3.10 -2.56 43.25
N GLY A 78 3.33 -1.35 42.76
CA GLY A 78 4.61 -0.91 42.22
C GLY A 78 4.92 -1.38 40.80
N LYS A 79 3.98 -2.07 40.13
CA LYS A 79 3.93 -2.24 38.67
C LYS A 79 3.08 -1.14 38.04
N PHE A 80 3.16 -1.06 36.71
CA PHE A 80 2.30 -0.23 35.88
C PHE A 80 1.79 -1.03 34.69
N ARG A 81 0.49 -0.93 34.39
CA ARG A 81 -0.13 -1.47 33.18
C ARG A 81 0.10 -0.51 32.01
N MET A 82 0.46 -1.06 30.86
CA MET A 82 0.80 -0.32 29.64
C MET A 82 -0.45 -0.03 28.83
N LEU A 83 -0.95 1.21 28.82
CA LEU A 83 -2.12 1.58 28.01
C LEU A 83 -1.74 1.70 26.52
N GLU A 84 -0.73 2.52 26.21
CA GLU A 84 -0.17 2.59 24.85
C GLU A 84 1.35 2.40 24.84
N GLY A 85 1.78 1.47 23.98
CA GLY A 85 3.14 0.97 23.90
C GLY A 85 3.27 -0.56 23.93
N ASN A 86 2.17 -1.30 24.11
CA ASN A 86 2.16 -2.77 24.24
C ASN A 86 2.99 -3.52 23.19
N ARG A 87 2.93 -3.10 21.91
CA ARG A 87 3.72 -3.69 20.82
C ARG A 87 5.23 -3.56 21.07
N ARG A 88 5.69 -2.39 21.53
CA ARG A 88 7.10 -2.09 21.85
C ARG A 88 7.53 -2.83 23.13
N LEU A 89 6.67 -2.91 24.15
CA LEU A 89 6.94 -3.71 25.36
C LEU A 89 7.12 -5.19 25.04
N LEU A 90 6.24 -5.78 24.24
CA LEU A 90 6.36 -7.19 23.83
C LEU A 90 7.65 -7.45 23.05
N VAL A 91 7.97 -6.61 22.06
CA VAL A 91 9.20 -6.76 21.27
C VAL A 91 10.44 -6.67 22.15
N VAL A 92 10.52 -5.71 23.06
CA VAL A 92 11.67 -5.57 23.96
C VAL A 92 11.75 -6.70 24.99
N ARG A 93 10.61 -7.18 25.53
CA ARG A 93 10.58 -8.41 26.34
C ARG A 93 11.10 -9.62 25.55
N ALA A 94 10.72 -9.75 24.28
CA ALA A 94 11.13 -10.85 23.40
C ALA A 94 12.61 -10.76 22.97
N LEU A 95 13.14 -9.56 22.74
CA LEU A 95 14.58 -9.33 22.50
C LEU A 95 15.41 -9.61 23.77
N THR A 96 14.90 -9.24 24.94
CA THR A 96 15.55 -9.53 26.23
C THR A 96 15.50 -11.01 26.61
N ARG A 97 14.38 -11.70 26.34
CA ARG A 97 14.15 -13.11 26.70
C ARG A 97 13.40 -13.85 25.58
N PRO A 98 14.08 -14.27 24.48
CA PRO A 98 13.44 -14.90 23.33
C PRO A 98 12.53 -16.08 23.64
N LYS A 99 12.86 -16.87 24.67
CA LYS A 99 12.11 -18.05 25.10
C LYS A 99 10.61 -17.77 25.35
N ILE A 100 10.19 -16.53 25.64
CA ILE A 100 8.76 -16.22 25.77
C ILE A 100 7.97 -16.43 24.47
N LEU A 101 8.62 -16.37 23.28
CA LEU A 101 7.95 -16.60 22.00
C LEU A 101 8.32 -17.94 21.35
N ALA A 102 9.01 -18.83 22.08
CA ALA A 102 9.41 -20.14 21.56
C ALA A 102 8.22 -21.00 21.11
N ASP A 103 7.14 -21.00 21.90
CA ASP A 103 5.95 -21.85 21.69
C ASP A 103 5.04 -21.32 20.55
N VAL A 104 5.30 -20.10 20.06
CA VAL A 104 4.44 -19.36 19.11
C VAL A 104 5.11 -19.15 17.75
N LEU A 105 6.44 -19.07 17.73
CA LEU A 105 7.22 -18.83 16.52
C LEU A 105 7.68 -20.16 15.90
N THR A 106 7.54 -20.28 14.58
CA THR A 106 8.16 -21.40 13.85
C THR A 106 9.68 -21.38 14.04
N PRO A 107 10.39 -22.53 13.97
CA PRO A 107 11.82 -22.59 14.26
C PRO A 107 12.69 -21.59 13.48
N ALA A 108 12.33 -21.29 12.23
CA ALA A 108 13.01 -20.29 11.42
C ALA A 108 12.81 -18.86 11.94
N ARG A 109 11.59 -18.54 12.39
CA ARG A 109 11.23 -17.22 12.97
C ARG A 109 11.83 -17.06 14.36
N TYR A 110 11.85 -18.11 15.17
CA TYR A 110 12.58 -18.14 16.45
C TYR A 110 14.09 -17.92 16.23
N LYS A 111 14.69 -18.54 15.21
CA LYS A 111 16.09 -18.32 14.83
C LYS A 111 16.37 -16.88 14.35
N ARG A 112 15.40 -16.19 13.71
CA ARG A 112 15.49 -14.73 13.43
C ARG A 112 15.46 -13.91 14.72
N LEU A 113 14.58 -14.25 15.67
CA LEU A 113 14.49 -13.56 16.97
C LEU A 113 15.77 -13.71 17.79
N LEU A 114 16.36 -14.92 17.85
CA LEU A 114 17.65 -15.15 18.52
C LEU A 114 18.76 -14.26 17.96
N LYS A 115 18.88 -14.15 16.62
CA LYS A 115 19.89 -13.25 15.99
C LYS A 115 19.70 -11.78 16.39
N LEU A 116 18.46 -11.31 16.49
CA LEU A 116 18.17 -9.94 16.92
C LEU A 116 18.39 -9.76 18.43
N SER A 117 18.13 -10.79 19.24
CA SER A 117 18.42 -10.80 20.68
C SER A 117 19.92 -10.71 20.98
N GLU A 118 20.78 -11.37 20.21
CA GLU A 118 22.24 -11.21 20.36
C GLU A 118 22.67 -9.77 20.07
N ARG A 119 22.25 -9.18 18.94
CA ARG A 119 22.52 -7.76 18.61
C ARG A 119 21.98 -6.80 19.67
N PHE A 120 20.79 -7.06 20.20
CA PHE A 120 20.16 -6.24 21.24
C PHE A 120 20.98 -6.19 22.55
N LYS A 121 21.86 -7.16 22.82
CA LYS A 121 22.76 -7.13 24.00
C LYS A 121 23.88 -6.10 23.87
N GLU A 122 24.20 -5.63 22.66
CA GLU A 122 25.20 -4.59 22.41
C GLU A 122 24.74 -3.23 22.96
N ASN A 123 23.46 -2.90 22.81
CA ASN A 123 22.84 -1.69 23.36
C ASN A 123 21.40 -1.97 23.87
N PRO A 124 21.24 -2.64 25.02
CA PRO A 124 19.94 -3.11 25.48
C PRO A 124 19.12 -1.98 26.10
N VAL A 125 17.92 -1.74 25.58
CA VAL A 125 16.93 -0.85 26.19
C VAL A 125 16.51 -1.44 27.56
N ARG A 126 16.72 -0.69 28.65
CA ARG A 126 16.45 -1.14 30.05
C ARG A 126 15.20 -0.51 30.66
N SER A 127 14.77 0.63 30.15
CA SER A 127 13.64 1.42 30.60
C SER A 127 12.94 2.09 29.42
N PHE A 128 11.68 2.46 29.61
CA PHE A 128 10.93 3.30 28.68
C PHE A 128 10.59 4.64 29.32
N ARG A 129 10.60 5.70 28.51
CA ARG A 129 10.15 7.03 28.92
C ARG A 129 8.63 7.11 28.77
N CYS A 130 7.93 7.09 29.89
CA CYS A 130 6.46 7.02 29.93
C CYS A 130 5.86 8.27 30.56
N ILE A 131 4.67 8.66 30.09
CA ILE A 131 3.70 9.38 30.91
C ILE A 131 2.99 8.35 31.79
N ALA A 132 2.84 8.65 33.08
CA ALA A 132 1.96 7.89 33.96
C ALA A 132 0.79 8.75 34.41
N PHE A 133 -0.42 8.26 34.19
CA PHE A 133 -1.66 8.82 34.72
C PHE A 133 -2.01 8.16 36.07
N GLU A 134 -2.99 8.70 36.78
CA GLU A 134 -3.47 8.12 38.05
C GLU A 134 -4.55 7.07 37.79
N ALA A 135 -5.51 7.37 36.90
CA ALA A 135 -6.51 6.43 36.37
C ALA A 135 -6.33 6.19 34.85
N GLU A 136 -7.14 5.31 34.24
CA GLU A 136 -7.12 5.04 32.79
C GLU A 136 -7.92 6.10 32.01
N GLU A 137 -9.02 6.56 32.61
CA GLU A 137 -9.96 7.56 32.08
C GLU A 137 -9.32 8.94 31.87
N ASP A 138 -8.26 9.27 32.63
CA ASP A 138 -7.48 10.50 32.40
C ASP A 138 -6.61 10.43 31.12
N ALA A 139 -6.37 9.22 30.61
CA ALA A 139 -5.56 8.96 29.42
C ALA A 139 -6.39 8.73 28.15
N ASP A 140 -7.65 8.31 28.27
CA ASP A 140 -8.54 7.90 27.16
C ASP A 140 -8.53 8.87 25.98
N HIS A 141 -8.68 10.18 26.22
CA HIS A 141 -8.66 11.19 25.17
C HIS A 141 -7.38 11.16 24.30
N TRP A 142 -6.22 10.92 24.92
CA TRP A 142 -4.93 10.85 24.24
C TRP A 142 -4.69 9.49 23.55
N ILE A 143 -5.38 8.45 24.00
CA ILE A 143 -5.39 7.12 23.39
C ILE A 143 -6.31 7.14 22.15
N GLU A 144 -7.49 7.76 22.26
CA GLU A 144 -8.44 7.97 21.17
C GLU A 144 -7.81 8.77 20.02
N LEU A 145 -7.36 10.00 20.27
CA LEU A 145 -6.72 10.88 19.26
C LEU A 145 -5.52 10.23 18.52
N ARG A 146 -4.93 9.19 19.11
CA ARG A 146 -3.78 8.44 18.60
C ARG A 146 -4.16 7.18 17.82
N HIS A 147 -5.39 6.67 17.94
CA HIS A 147 -5.83 5.41 17.33
C HIS A 147 -7.07 5.53 16.43
N THR A 148 -7.90 6.57 16.57
CA THR A 148 -9.07 6.80 15.70
C THR A 148 -8.77 7.67 14.46
N GLY A 149 -7.55 8.22 14.34
CA GLY A 149 -7.08 8.92 13.15
C GLY A 149 -7.02 10.43 13.29
N GLU A 150 -7.44 11.16 12.26
CA GLU A 150 -7.30 12.63 12.17
C GLU A 150 -8.21 13.41 13.13
N ASN A 151 -9.38 12.88 13.52
CA ASN A 151 -10.28 13.50 14.49
C ASN A 151 -10.57 14.99 14.21
N GLY A 152 -10.91 15.33 12.96
CA GLY A 152 -11.16 16.72 12.54
C GLY A 152 -9.94 17.64 12.59
N GLY A 153 -8.72 17.09 12.61
CA GLY A 153 -7.45 17.81 12.74
C GLY A 153 -6.85 17.78 14.14
N ALA A 154 -7.53 17.21 15.15
CA ALA A 154 -7.01 17.09 16.51
C ALA A 154 -6.09 15.89 16.73
N GLY A 155 -6.17 14.86 15.87
CA GLY A 155 -5.38 13.65 15.94
C GLY A 155 -4.21 13.61 14.95
N LEU A 156 -3.59 12.44 14.78
CA LEU A 156 -2.40 12.29 13.93
C LEU A 156 -2.75 12.16 12.45
N VAL A 157 -2.55 13.25 11.69
CA VAL A 157 -2.64 13.25 10.22
C VAL A 157 -1.40 12.60 9.61
N GLY A 158 -1.56 11.39 9.05
CA GLY A 158 -0.49 10.70 8.33
C GLY A 158 -0.32 11.21 6.90
N TRP A 159 0.93 11.44 6.47
CA TRP A 159 1.24 11.85 5.09
C TRP A 159 0.70 10.89 4.04
N ASP A 160 0.09 11.42 2.99
CA ASP A 160 -0.40 10.64 1.85
C ASP A 160 0.76 10.13 0.95
N SER A 161 0.42 9.35 -0.08
CA SER A 161 1.43 8.74 -0.97
C SER A 161 2.24 9.77 -1.76
N ASN A 162 1.68 10.96 -2.03
CA ASN A 162 2.33 12.08 -2.72
C ASN A 162 3.27 12.84 -1.77
N GLU A 163 2.81 13.14 -0.56
CA GLU A 163 3.58 13.81 0.48
C GLU A 163 4.77 12.96 0.95
N GLN A 164 4.55 11.66 1.16
CA GLN A 164 5.64 10.71 1.41
C GLN A 164 6.63 10.66 0.24
N ALA A 165 6.17 10.73 -1.02
CA ALA A 165 7.05 10.77 -2.19
C ALA A 165 7.86 12.09 -2.26
N ARG A 166 7.25 13.23 -1.94
CA ARG A 166 7.93 14.53 -1.79
C ARG A 166 8.98 14.49 -0.66
N TRP A 167 8.70 13.85 0.47
CA TRP A 167 9.68 13.63 1.54
C TRP A 167 10.83 12.71 1.11
N ARG A 168 10.53 11.56 0.50
CA ARG A 168 11.55 10.61 -0.01
C ARG A 168 12.45 11.26 -1.06
N SER A 169 11.90 12.09 -1.95
CA SER A 169 12.67 12.85 -2.95
C SER A 169 13.68 13.82 -2.32
N ARG A 170 13.23 14.59 -1.30
CA ARG A 170 14.10 15.53 -0.56
C ARG A 170 15.27 14.88 0.20
N ARG A 171 15.23 13.57 0.43
CA ARG A 171 16.31 12.80 1.10
C ARG A 171 17.09 11.87 0.16
N GLY A 172 16.46 11.35 -0.89
CA GLY A 172 17.02 10.32 -1.78
C GLY A 172 17.23 10.77 -3.23
N GLY A 173 17.08 12.06 -3.52
CA GLY A 173 17.24 12.65 -4.85
C GLY A 173 16.01 12.57 -5.73
N LEU A 174 15.98 13.40 -6.79
CA LEU A 174 14.83 13.61 -7.67
C LEU A 174 14.33 12.31 -8.34
N ALA A 175 15.22 11.35 -8.61
CA ALA A 175 14.88 10.02 -9.14
C ALA A 175 14.00 9.16 -8.21
N LYS A 176 13.79 9.55 -6.94
CA LYS A 176 12.80 8.92 -6.04
C LYS A 176 11.40 9.51 -6.18
N ARG A 177 11.25 10.64 -6.87
CA ARG A 177 9.95 11.20 -7.28
C ARG A 177 9.53 10.55 -8.60
N THR A 178 8.28 10.12 -8.71
CA THR A 178 7.76 9.61 -9.98
C THR A 178 7.73 10.71 -11.05
N PRO A 179 7.89 10.40 -12.36
CA PRO A 179 7.79 11.39 -13.42
C PRO A 179 6.52 12.25 -13.38
N ALA A 180 5.36 11.66 -13.09
CA ALA A 180 4.12 12.41 -12.86
C ALA A 180 4.19 13.33 -11.64
N GLY A 181 4.87 12.89 -10.57
CA GLY A 181 5.12 13.72 -9.39
C GLY A 181 6.02 14.92 -9.68
N GLN A 182 7.02 14.76 -10.55
CA GLN A 182 7.91 15.85 -10.99
C GLN A 182 7.16 16.85 -11.89
N VAL A 183 6.29 16.37 -12.79
CA VAL A 183 5.41 17.23 -13.61
C VAL A 183 4.41 18.00 -12.73
N ILE A 184 3.81 17.36 -11.72
CA ILE A 184 2.93 18.03 -10.75
C ILE A 184 3.72 19.07 -9.95
N ASP A 185 4.89 18.72 -9.41
CA ASP A 185 5.71 19.65 -8.61
C ASP A 185 6.25 20.83 -9.44
N PHE A 186 6.37 20.70 -10.77
CA PHE A 186 6.65 21.80 -11.69
C PHE A 186 5.41 22.66 -11.97
N VAL A 187 4.28 22.05 -12.32
CA VAL A 187 3.02 22.78 -12.60
C VAL A 187 2.50 23.51 -11.37
N ASP A 188 2.61 22.92 -10.18
CA ASP A 188 2.19 23.51 -8.90
C ASP A 188 2.98 24.78 -8.54
N LYS A 189 4.15 25.06 -9.15
CA LYS A 189 4.86 26.35 -9.00
C LYS A 189 4.07 27.53 -9.59
N PHE A 190 3.21 27.27 -10.59
CA PHE A 190 2.55 28.29 -11.41
C PHE A 190 1.01 28.20 -11.35
N TYR A 191 0.49 26.99 -11.20
CA TYR A 191 -0.93 26.68 -11.03
C TYR A 191 -1.10 25.86 -9.75
N PRO A 192 -0.97 26.49 -8.56
CA PRO A 192 -1.17 25.80 -7.29
C PRO A 192 -2.59 25.20 -7.23
N PRO A 193 -2.74 23.97 -6.69
CA PRO A 193 -4.02 23.30 -6.57
C PRO A 193 -4.89 23.93 -5.47
N GLU A 194 -6.21 23.96 -5.68
CA GLU A 194 -7.16 24.26 -4.62
C GLU A 194 -7.16 23.13 -3.55
N PRO A 195 -7.59 23.41 -2.30
CA PRO A 195 -7.66 22.43 -1.21
C PRO A 195 -8.58 21.22 -1.50
N GLY A 196 -8.04 20.21 -2.18
CA GLY A 196 -8.72 18.94 -2.49
C GLY A 196 -8.20 18.25 -3.77
N ASP A 197 -7.75 19.02 -4.75
CA ASP A 197 -7.48 18.55 -6.12
C ASP A 197 -6.33 17.54 -6.28
N ILE A 198 -5.43 17.48 -5.29
CA ILE A 198 -4.11 16.84 -5.43
C ILE A 198 -4.21 15.32 -5.56
N LYS A 199 -5.12 14.69 -4.79
CA LYS A 199 -4.98 13.28 -4.38
C LYS A 199 -5.34 12.25 -5.47
N ARG A 200 -6.04 12.63 -6.55
CA ARG A 200 -6.67 11.68 -7.50
C ARG A 200 -5.92 11.43 -8.82
N ILE A 201 -5.03 12.32 -9.27
CA ILE A 201 -4.54 12.29 -10.66
C ILE A 201 -3.26 11.49 -10.92
N ILE A 202 -2.45 11.21 -9.89
CA ILE A 202 -1.03 10.83 -10.04
C ILE A 202 -0.84 9.55 -10.87
N SER A 203 -1.64 8.50 -10.62
CA SER A 203 -1.51 7.22 -11.33
C SER A 203 -1.95 7.31 -12.79
N THR A 204 -2.92 8.18 -13.10
CA THR A 204 -3.37 8.44 -14.48
C THR A 204 -2.35 9.31 -15.22
N LEU A 205 -1.88 10.39 -14.59
CA LEU A 205 -0.81 11.23 -15.13
C LEU A 205 0.47 10.40 -15.39
N GLN A 206 0.80 9.45 -14.53
CA GLN A 206 1.96 8.56 -14.71
C GLN A 206 1.82 7.65 -15.94
N ARG A 207 0.60 7.24 -16.33
CA ARG A 207 0.36 6.52 -17.60
C ARG A 207 0.51 7.45 -18.80
N VAL A 208 0.10 8.72 -18.68
CA VAL A 208 0.16 9.73 -19.73
C VAL A 208 1.61 10.18 -19.99
N VAL A 209 2.31 10.68 -18.97
CA VAL A 209 3.65 11.31 -19.07
C VAL A 209 4.74 10.34 -19.57
N VAL A 210 4.63 9.03 -19.33
CA VAL A 210 5.62 8.06 -19.84
C VAL A 210 5.41 7.64 -21.30
N ALA A 211 4.24 7.93 -21.89
CA ALA A 211 3.88 7.44 -23.21
C ALA A 211 4.69 8.13 -24.31
N GLY A 212 5.26 7.35 -25.24
CA GLY A 212 6.08 7.85 -26.35
C GLY A 212 5.48 9.06 -27.09
N PRO A 213 4.25 8.97 -27.64
CA PRO A 213 3.61 10.09 -28.34
C PRO A 213 3.45 11.36 -27.50
N VAL A 214 3.19 11.21 -26.20
CA VAL A 214 3.04 12.33 -25.26
C VAL A 214 4.39 13.00 -25.02
N LYS A 215 5.42 12.22 -24.72
CA LYS A 215 6.79 12.69 -24.54
C LYS A 215 7.30 13.48 -25.75
N SER A 216 7.14 12.91 -26.95
CA SER A 216 7.58 13.54 -28.21
C SER A 216 6.86 14.87 -28.48
N ARG A 217 5.55 14.95 -28.27
CA ARG A 217 4.75 16.17 -28.45
C ARG A 217 5.05 17.26 -27.43
N LEU A 218 5.29 16.89 -26.18
CA LEU A 218 5.57 17.83 -25.09
C LEU A 218 7.06 18.20 -25.00
N GLY A 219 7.93 17.58 -25.82
CA GLY A 219 9.38 17.81 -25.78
C GLY A 219 10.05 17.37 -24.49
N ILE A 220 9.46 16.41 -23.77
CA ILE A 220 10.01 15.88 -22.52
C ILE A 220 10.60 14.50 -22.72
N GLU A 221 11.59 14.17 -21.89
CA GLU A 221 12.14 12.82 -21.78
C GLU A 221 12.31 12.40 -20.32
N ILE A 222 12.66 11.12 -20.10
CA ILE A 222 12.75 10.55 -18.76
C ILE A 222 14.02 9.69 -18.68
N ILE A 223 15.08 10.24 -18.10
CA ILE A 223 16.39 9.59 -17.96
C ILE A 223 16.58 9.19 -16.49
N LYS A 224 16.80 7.88 -16.25
CA LYS A 224 16.99 7.30 -14.90
C LYS A 224 15.90 7.70 -13.87
N GLY A 225 14.69 8.00 -14.34
CA GLY A 225 13.54 8.43 -13.54
C GLY A 225 13.37 9.95 -13.38
N ILE A 226 14.35 10.77 -13.78
CA ILE A 226 14.26 12.23 -13.78
C ILE A 226 13.62 12.70 -15.10
N VAL A 227 12.72 13.68 -15.03
CA VAL A 227 12.09 14.32 -16.19
C VAL A 227 12.96 15.48 -16.67
N TYR A 228 13.31 15.45 -17.95
CA TYR A 228 13.98 16.54 -18.65
C TYR A 228 13.05 17.14 -19.71
N THR A 229 13.33 18.37 -20.14
CA THR A 229 12.60 19.12 -21.16
C THR A 229 13.57 19.78 -22.13
N HIS A 230 13.21 19.79 -23.41
CA HIS A 230 13.90 20.54 -24.46
C HIS A 230 13.35 21.96 -24.65
N TYR A 231 12.59 22.49 -23.69
CA TYR A 231 11.90 23.78 -23.83
C TYR A 231 12.00 24.62 -22.55
N PRO A 232 12.04 25.97 -22.67
CA PRO A 232 12.00 26.89 -21.54
C PRO A 232 10.69 26.76 -20.76
N ALA A 233 10.68 27.29 -19.53
CA ALA A 233 9.60 27.08 -18.57
C ALA A 233 8.21 27.39 -19.13
N GLU A 234 8.03 28.54 -19.79
CA GLU A 234 6.75 28.96 -20.40
C GLU A 234 6.22 27.97 -21.45
N GLU A 235 7.12 27.44 -22.29
CA GLU A 235 6.77 26.55 -23.41
C GLU A 235 6.48 25.13 -22.91
N ALA A 236 7.30 24.62 -21.99
CA ALA A 236 7.02 23.36 -21.31
C ALA A 236 5.70 23.42 -20.52
N LEU A 237 5.42 24.56 -19.88
CA LEU A 237 4.23 24.76 -19.06
C LEU A 237 2.92 24.68 -19.85
N LYS A 238 2.87 25.15 -21.11
CA LYS A 238 1.66 25.07 -21.97
C LYS A 238 1.03 23.69 -21.96
N GLY A 239 1.80 22.68 -22.36
CA GLY A 239 1.29 21.32 -22.49
C GLY A 239 1.25 20.55 -21.17
N LEU A 240 2.23 20.77 -20.28
CA LEU A 240 2.26 20.08 -18.97
C LEU A 240 1.13 20.55 -18.05
N SER A 241 0.87 21.85 -17.98
CA SER A 241 -0.26 22.39 -17.20
C SER A 241 -1.59 21.89 -17.77
N LYS A 242 -1.77 21.88 -19.10
CA LYS A 242 -2.99 21.35 -19.72
C LYS A 242 -3.27 19.90 -19.31
N VAL A 243 -2.27 19.00 -19.38
CA VAL A 243 -2.45 17.60 -18.96
C VAL A 243 -2.82 17.49 -17.46
N VAL A 244 -2.17 18.28 -16.59
CA VAL A 244 -2.49 18.28 -15.15
C VAL A 244 -3.89 18.84 -14.88
N LEU A 245 -4.27 19.94 -15.53
CA LEU A 245 -5.54 20.63 -15.33
C LEU A 245 -6.73 19.89 -15.94
N ASP A 246 -6.58 19.23 -17.10
CA ASP A 246 -7.61 18.35 -17.69
C ASP A 246 -7.91 17.16 -16.78
N LEU A 247 -6.90 16.63 -16.08
CA LEU A 247 -7.06 15.56 -15.09
C LEU A 247 -7.63 16.06 -13.75
N ARG A 248 -7.21 17.24 -13.26
CA ARG A 248 -7.77 17.86 -12.03
C ARG A 248 -9.25 18.15 -12.17
N SER A 249 -9.62 18.84 -13.25
CA SER A 249 -11.01 19.23 -13.54
C SER A 249 -11.92 18.09 -14.02
N GLY A 250 -11.40 16.85 -14.12
CA GLY A 250 -12.18 15.69 -14.53
C GLY A 250 -12.68 15.71 -15.98
N ARG A 251 -12.17 16.64 -16.82
CA ARG A 251 -12.41 16.64 -18.28
C ARG A 251 -11.93 15.34 -18.92
N ILE A 252 -10.92 14.72 -18.32
CA ILE A 252 -10.33 13.46 -18.76
C ILE A 252 -10.25 12.50 -17.57
N LYS A 253 -10.76 11.29 -17.79
CA LYS A 253 -10.84 10.20 -16.82
C LYS A 253 -9.82 9.14 -17.16
N VAL A 254 -9.58 8.21 -16.22
CA VAL A 254 -8.63 7.11 -16.41
C VAL A 254 -8.95 6.25 -17.64
N THR A 255 -10.25 6.09 -17.94
CA THR A 255 -10.81 5.40 -19.11
C THR A 255 -10.33 5.97 -20.45
N ASP A 256 -10.06 7.27 -20.49
CA ASP A 256 -9.86 8.02 -21.74
C ASP A 256 -8.39 8.06 -22.16
N VAL A 257 -7.51 7.51 -21.32
CA VAL A 257 -6.05 7.45 -21.49
C VAL A 257 -5.45 6.11 -21.02
N TYR A 258 -6.29 5.08 -20.83
CA TYR A 258 -5.87 3.79 -20.24
C TYR A 258 -4.96 2.97 -21.17
N HIS A 259 -5.33 2.89 -22.45
CA HIS A 259 -4.59 2.18 -23.50
C HIS A 259 -3.64 3.10 -24.26
N ALA A 260 -2.66 2.51 -24.96
CA ALA A 260 -1.63 3.27 -25.67
C ALA A 260 -2.16 4.14 -26.83
N PRO A 261 -3.13 3.70 -27.67
CA PRO A 261 -3.70 4.54 -28.73
C PRO A 261 -4.37 5.80 -28.16
N GLN A 262 -5.22 5.62 -27.14
CA GLN A 262 -5.97 6.70 -26.48
C GLN A 262 -5.07 7.85 -25.97
N ARG A 263 -3.86 7.55 -25.51
CA ARG A 263 -2.87 8.56 -25.11
C ARG A 263 -2.30 9.34 -26.29
N GLY A 264 -2.13 8.68 -27.43
CA GLY A 264 -1.84 9.33 -28.71
C GLY A 264 -3.01 10.21 -29.17
N ASP A 265 -4.23 9.67 -29.14
CA ASP A 265 -5.45 10.37 -29.53
C ASP A 265 -5.75 11.59 -28.66
N TYR A 266 -5.43 11.53 -27.37
CA TYR A 266 -5.51 12.69 -26.47
C TYR A 266 -4.51 13.78 -26.87
N ILE A 267 -3.22 13.47 -26.96
CA ILE A 267 -2.20 14.46 -27.31
C ILE A 267 -2.29 14.93 -28.78
N ASN A 268 -3.03 14.20 -29.64
CA ASN A 268 -3.41 14.61 -30.99
C ASN A 268 -4.48 15.73 -31.02
N ARG A 269 -5.22 15.95 -29.93
CA ARG A 269 -6.28 16.99 -29.83
C ARG A 269 -5.77 18.33 -29.26
N PHE A 270 -4.47 18.46 -29.03
CA PHE A 270 -3.86 19.71 -28.55
C PHE A 270 -3.79 20.69 -29.71
N ALA A 271 -4.30 21.91 -29.51
CA ALA A 271 -4.08 23.00 -30.46
C ALA A 271 -2.63 23.49 -30.37
N SER A 272 -2.13 24.18 -31.40
CA SER A 272 -0.73 24.67 -31.42
C SER A 272 -0.37 25.56 -30.22
N ARG A 273 -1.35 26.30 -29.66
CA ARG A 273 -1.18 27.11 -28.44
C ARG A 273 -0.98 26.27 -27.16
N ASP A 274 -1.43 25.02 -27.18
CA ASP A 274 -1.35 24.08 -26.05
C ASP A 274 -0.04 23.26 -26.08
N LEU A 275 0.77 23.43 -27.12
CA LEU A 275 2.04 22.73 -27.34
C LEU A 275 3.22 23.72 -27.24
N PRO A 276 4.43 23.26 -26.91
CA PRO A 276 5.63 24.08 -26.98
C PRO A 276 5.96 24.43 -28.44
N ASP A 277 6.41 25.66 -28.66
CA ASP A 277 6.90 26.16 -29.95
C ASP A 277 8.22 25.49 -30.34
N PRO A 278 8.28 24.73 -31.46
CA PRO A 278 9.52 24.09 -31.93
C PRO A 278 10.68 25.06 -32.18
N ALA A 279 10.41 26.34 -32.46
CA ALA A 279 11.45 27.36 -32.67
C ALA A 279 12.19 27.75 -31.38
N LYS A 280 11.62 27.42 -30.20
CA LYS A 280 12.21 27.67 -28.87
C LYS A 280 12.85 26.42 -28.26
N ARG A 281 13.21 25.43 -29.07
CA ARG A 281 13.78 24.15 -28.60
C ARG A 281 15.25 24.30 -28.22
N PHE A 282 15.62 23.81 -27.03
CA PHE A 282 17.00 23.63 -26.62
C PHE A 282 17.63 22.39 -27.27
N ASP A 283 18.86 22.54 -27.78
CA ASP A 283 19.68 21.42 -28.28
C ASP A 283 19.93 20.36 -27.20
N LYS A 284 20.23 20.82 -25.99
CA LYS A 284 20.49 19.97 -24.81
C LYS A 284 19.29 20.03 -23.85
N PRO A 285 18.71 18.89 -23.45
CA PRO A 285 17.57 18.86 -22.54
C PRO A 285 18.00 19.20 -21.11
N VAL A 286 17.18 19.98 -20.41
CA VAL A 286 17.41 20.44 -19.02
C VAL A 286 16.44 19.80 -18.03
N ILE A 287 16.81 19.71 -16.76
CA ILE A 287 15.96 19.08 -15.72
C ILE A 287 14.72 19.95 -15.48
N LEU A 288 13.52 19.35 -15.58
CA LEU A 288 12.24 20.07 -15.47
C LEU A 288 12.06 20.74 -14.10
N ALA A 289 12.59 20.13 -13.03
CA ALA A 289 12.49 20.65 -11.67
C ALA A 289 13.25 21.97 -11.47
N ASP A 290 14.33 22.18 -12.23
CA ASP A 290 15.29 23.27 -12.04
C ASP A 290 14.87 24.54 -12.80
N LEU A 291 13.88 24.43 -13.71
CA LEU A 291 13.35 25.56 -14.46
C LEU A 291 12.60 26.57 -13.59
N VAL A 292 12.80 27.85 -13.94
CA VAL A 292 12.17 29.06 -13.40
C VAL A 292 11.59 29.86 -14.58
N VAL A 293 10.53 30.63 -14.35
CA VAL A 293 10.01 31.61 -15.34
C VAL A 293 10.65 32.96 -15.06
N GLY A 294 11.15 33.64 -16.10
CA GLY A 294 11.68 34.99 -16.00
C GLY A 294 13.20 35.13 -16.10
N GLU A 295 13.86 34.41 -17.00
CA GLU A 295 15.18 34.81 -17.50
C GLU A 295 15.27 34.55 -19.01
N VAL A 296 15.43 35.63 -19.79
CA VAL A 296 15.56 35.58 -21.25
C VAL A 296 16.85 36.28 -21.64
N GLY A 297 17.83 35.49 -22.09
CA GLY A 297 18.97 35.95 -22.86
C GLY A 297 20.24 36.30 -22.07
N SER A 298 21.17 35.35 -22.02
CA SER A 298 22.55 35.58 -22.50
C SER A 298 23.31 34.24 -22.62
N GLN A 299 23.17 33.56 -23.76
CA GLN A 299 24.24 32.69 -24.25
C GLN A 299 25.07 33.51 -25.25
N ASP A 300 25.91 34.40 -24.72
CA ASP A 300 26.97 34.99 -25.53
C ASP A 300 28.02 33.92 -25.82
N ALA A 301 28.31 33.71 -27.10
CA ALA A 301 29.41 32.89 -27.52
C ALA A 301 30.70 33.71 -27.46
N SER A 302 31.71 33.21 -26.75
CA SER A 302 33.08 33.70 -26.84
C SER A 302 34.00 32.54 -27.20
N GLU A 303 34.15 32.29 -28.50
CA GLU A 303 35.37 31.69 -29.02
C GLU A 303 36.51 32.70 -28.87
N ASN A 304 37.69 32.24 -28.45
CA ASN A 304 38.99 32.70 -28.95
C ASN A 304 40.09 31.75 -28.47
N GLU A 305 41.19 31.74 -29.22
CA GLU A 305 42.30 30.78 -29.10
C GLU A 305 43.46 31.34 -28.23
N ASP A 306 44.65 30.73 -28.36
CA ASP A 306 45.95 31.13 -27.79
C ASP A 306 46.27 32.66 -27.92
N ASP A 307 47.12 33.28 -27.11
CA ASP A 307 48.52 32.89 -26.89
C ASP A 307 49.16 33.44 -25.57
N SER A 308 50.33 32.91 -25.27
CA SER A 308 51.32 33.12 -24.20
C SER A 308 51.48 34.50 -23.52
N ALA A 309 51.71 34.46 -22.19
CA ALA A 309 53.03 34.76 -21.58
C ALA A 309 53.08 34.49 -20.05
N ALA A 310 54.24 34.08 -19.53
CA ALA A 310 54.60 34.00 -18.10
C ALA A 310 55.75 35.00 -17.78
N PRO A 311 56.12 35.29 -16.50
CA PRO A 311 56.77 34.36 -15.53
C PRO A 311 55.95 34.17 -14.22
N GLY A 312 56.24 33.29 -13.24
CA GLY A 312 57.51 32.72 -12.71
C GLY A 312 57.80 33.31 -11.30
N VAL A 313 58.38 32.68 -10.26
CA VAL A 313 59.00 31.35 -9.95
C VAL A 313 58.91 31.19 -8.39
N GLY A 314 58.98 30.05 -7.67
CA GLY A 314 59.24 28.62 -7.93
C GLY A 314 58.25 27.68 -7.20
N ASP A 315 58.50 26.45 -6.73
CA ASP A 315 59.68 25.64 -6.28
C ASP A 315 59.80 25.56 -4.73
N ALA A 316 59.97 24.41 -4.04
CA ALA A 316 60.29 23.01 -4.42
C ALA A 316 59.33 22.01 -3.71
N SER A 317 59.07 20.75 -4.11
CA SER A 317 59.84 19.68 -4.82
C SER A 317 60.95 19.04 -3.94
N GLY A 318 61.25 17.73 -3.95
CA GLY A 318 60.60 16.51 -4.47
C GLY A 318 60.86 15.34 -3.47
N GLY A 319 60.73 14.03 -3.73
CA GLY A 319 60.37 13.17 -4.88
C GLY A 319 60.55 11.70 -4.42
N ALA A 320 60.28 10.61 -5.14
CA ALA A 320 59.61 10.30 -6.42
C ALA A 320 58.89 8.92 -6.20
N ALA A 321 58.47 8.03 -7.11
CA ALA A 321 58.48 7.80 -8.57
C ALA A 321 57.40 6.69 -8.84
N SER A 322 57.20 6.01 -9.98
CA SER A 322 57.19 6.26 -11.44
C SER A 322 56.98 4.86 -12.11
N ASN A 323 56.20 4.60 -13.17
CA ASN A 323 55.47 5.47 -14.11
C ASN A 323 54.26 4.76 -14.79
N LYS A 324 53.36 5.56 -15.38
CA LYS A 324 52.52 5.37 -16.60
C LYS A 324 51.70 4.08 -16.91
N SER A 325 50.55 4.31 -17.54
CA SER A 325 49.66 3.42 -18.32
C SER A 325 50.39 2.60 -19.42
N THR A 326 49.81 1.58 -20.08
CA THR A 326 48.49 1.55 -20.77
C THR A 326 47.99 0.11 -21.04
N GLU A 327 46.92 -0.05 -21.83
CA GLU A 327 46.19 -1.28 -22.20
C GLU A 327 47.03 -2.50 -22.65
N VAL A 328 46.51 -3.72 -22.41
CA VAL A 328 46.25 -4.76 -23.45
C VAL A 328 45.51 -5.99 -22.86
N THR A 329 44.97 -6.82 -23.75
CA THR A 329 44.02 -7.94 -23.61
C THR A 329 44.49 -9.19 -22.81
N SER A 330 43.58 -10.18 -22.73
CA SER A 330 43.76 -11.63 -22.48
C SER A 330 43.38 -12.13 -21.06
N ASP A 331 42.95 -13.38 -20.84
CA ASP A 331 42.65 -14.48 -21.78
C ASP A 331 41.35 -15.23 -21.40
N ALA A 332 40.78 -16.03 -22.31
CA ALA A 332 39.61 -16.87 -22.08
C ALA A 332 39.77 -18.29 -22.66
N GLY A 333 39.54 -19.31 -21.83
CA GLY A 333 39.43 -20.70 -22.25
C GLY A 333 38.86 -21.58 -21.14
N LYS A 334 38.17 -22.70 -21.40
CA LYS A 334 37.72 -23.40 -22.63
C LYS A 334 36.45 -24.21 -22.20
N ASN A 335 35.56 -24.79 -23.01
CA ASN A 335 35.44 -25.10 -24.45
C ASN A 335 33.93 -24.95 -24.78
N ALA A 336 33.49 -24.35 -25.90
CA ALA A 336 33.54 -24.85 -27.29
C ALA A 336 32.45 -25.89 -27.66
N THR A 337 31.39 -25.41 -28.34
CA THR A 337 30.59 -26.16 -29.32
C THR A 337 30.15 -25.22 -30.46
N ALA A 338 30.36 -25.66 -31.69
CA ALA A 338 29.79 -25.09 -32.92
C ALA A 338 28.97 -26.21 -33.62
N ALA A 339 28.15 -25.98 -34.64
CA ALA A 339 27.81 -24.76 -35.37
C ALA A 339 26.29 -24.72 -35.67
N GLY A 340 25.77 -23.60 -36.18
CA GLY A 340 24.36 -23.45 -36.57
C GLY A 340 24.08 -23.82 -38.04
N PRO A 341 22.80 -23.93 -38.45
CA PRO A 341 22.37 -24.06 -39.84
C PRO A 341 21.83 -22.74 -40.43
N ALA A 342 21.59 -22.73 -41.73
CA ALA A 342 20.85 -21.69 -42.45
C ALA A 342 19.49 -22.21 -42.96
N ASP A 343 18.55 -21.28 -43.18
CA ASP A 343 17.30 -21.44 -43.94
C ASP A 343 17.54 -21.41 -45.47
N PRO A 344 16.56 -21.71 -46.37
CA PRO A 344 15.20 -22.28 -46.21
C PRO A 344 15.06 -23.57 -47.10
N PRO A 345 13.91 -23.99 -47.71
CA PRO A 345 12.48 -23.65 -47.52
C PRO A 345 11.47 -24.85 -47.45
N GLY A 346 10.34 -24.61 -46.78
CA GLY A 346 8.97 -24.95 -47.24
C GLY A 346 8.48 -26.42 -47.33
N GLY A 347 7.29 -26.70 -46.77
CA GLY A 347 6.46 -27.84 -47.18
C GLY A 347 5.59 -28.52 -46.09
N THR A 348 4.26 -28.42 -46.25
CA THR A 348 3.21 -29.38 -45.81
C THR A 348 3.18 -29.93 -44.37
N ASP A 349 2.16 -29.51 -43.62
CA ASP A 349 1.39 -30.31 -42.63
C ASP A 349 0.68 -31.53 -43.28
N PRO A 350 0.05 -32.47 -42.52
CA PRO A 350 0.11 -32.72 -41.07
C PRO A 350 0.28 -34.21 -40.66
N ALA A 351 0.72 -34.50 -39.42
CA ALA A 351 0.34 -35.74 -38.70
C ALA A 351 0.51 -35.66 -37.17
N THR A 352 -0.49 -36.13 -36.43
CA THR A 352 -0.57 -36.13 -34.96
C THR A 352 0.40 -37.08 -34.25
N SER A 353 0.96 -36.65 -33.11
CA SER A 353 1.20 -37.54 -31.96
C SER A 353 1.01 -36.78 -30.63
N LYS A 354 0.67 -37.49 -29.54
CA LYS A 354 0.23 -36.89 -28.27
C LYS A 354 1.35 -36.84 -27.22
N GLY A 355 1.83 -35.65 -26.87
CA GLY A 355 2.69 -35.41 -25.70
C GLY A 355 1.89 -34.80 -24.54
N ALA A 356 1.85 -35.48 -23.37
CA ALA A 356 1.09 -35.01 -22.22
C ALA A 356 1.80 -33.86 -21.48
N SER A 357 1.44 -32.61 -21.78
CA SER A 357 1.97 -31.43 -21.11
C SER A 357 1.49 -31.35 -19.65
N LYS A 358 2.42 -31.26 -18.69
CA LYS A 358 2.10 -31.03 -17.27
C LYS A 358 1.46 -29.66 -17.11
N SER A 359 0.23 -29.63 -16.61
CA SER A 359 -0.55 -28.39 -16.45
C SER A 359 0.18 -27.38 -15.56
N ARG A 360 0.77 -26.36 -16.18
CA ARG A 360 1.30 -25.18 -15.48
C ARG A 360 0.11 -24.40 -14.94
N VAL A 361 -0.07 -24.43 -13.61
CA VAL A 361 -1.12 -23.69 -12.89
C VAL A 361 -1.13 -22.23 -13.36
N LYS A 362 -2.24 -21.81 -13.98
CA LYS A 362 -2.44 -20.41 -14.33
C LYS A 362 -2.63 -19.62 -13.04
N LEU A 363 -1.75 -18.64 -12.81
CA LEU A 363 -2.03 -17.57 -11.85
C LEU A 363 -3.37 -16.92 -12.25
N LYS A 364 -4.27 -16.68 -11.29
CA LYS A 364 -5.50 -15.90 -11.53
C LYS A 364 -5.06 -14.55 -12.12
N ARG A 365 -5.59 -14.20 -13.29
CA ARG A 365 -5.47 -12.83 -13.83
C ARG A 365 -6.26 -11.89 -12.93
N ASP A 366 -5.82 -10.65 -12.79
CA ASP A 366 -6.66 -9.60 -12.23
C ASP A 366 -7.96 -9.50 -13.04
N ARG A 367 -9.07 -9.75 -12.36
CA ARG A 367 -10.42 -9.66 -12.93
C ARG A 367 -10.98 -8.25 -12.68
N PRO A 368 -11.62 -7.59 -13.65
CA PRO A 368 -12.22 -6.27 -13.42
C PRO A 368 -13.45 -6.34 -12.52
N SER A 369 -14.13 -7.48 -12.44
CA SER A 369 -15.38 -7.65 -11.69
C SER A 369 -15.19 -8.26 -10.30
N VAL A 370 -16.14 -8.03 -9.39
CA VAL A 370 -16.21 -8.70 -8.08
C VAL A 370 -16.35 -10.20 -8.28
N ILE A 371 -17.39 -10.62 -9.01
CA ILE A 371 -17.66 -12.02 -9.35
C ILE A 371 -16.95 -12.31 -10.69
N PRO A 372 -16.09 -13.34 -10.79
CA PRO A 372 -15.47 -13.70 -12.05
C PRO A 372 -16.52 -14.29 -13.00
N ALA A 373 -16.44 -13.95 -14.29
CA ALA A 373 -17.32 -14.51 -15.33
C ALA A 373 -17.16 -16.03 -15.56
N SER A 374 -16.24 -16.70 -14.84
CA SER A 374 -16.12 -18.16 -14.76
C SER A 374 -16.95 -18.80 -13.63
N CYS A 375 -17.44 -18.01 -12.66
CA CYS A 375 -18.41 -18.48 -11.70
C CYS A 375 -19.79 -18.48 -12.38
N ALA A 376 -20.51 -19.58 -12.28
CA ALA A 376 -21.81 -19.77 -12.92
C ALA A 376 -22.83 -20.23 -11.87
N LEU A 377 -23.68 -19.31 -11.42
CA LEU A 377 -24.71 -19.55 -10.42
C LEU A 377 -26.08 -19.70 -11.09
N TRP A 378 -26.91 -20.65 -10.62
CA TRP A 378 -28.29 -20.79 -11.07
C TRP A 378 -29.24 -20.07 -10.10
N ILE A 379 -29.74 -18.90 -10.50
CA ILE A 379 -30.52 -18.02 -9.64
C ILE A 379 -31.91 -17.77 -10.27
N PRO A 380 -32.97 -18.45 -9.81
CA PRO A 380 -34.33 -18.27 -10.36
C PRO A 380 -34.99 -16.95 -9.91
N GLN A 381 -34.53 -16.33 -8.82
CA GLN A 381 -35.07 -15.08 -8.29
C GLN A 381 -34.53 -13.89 -9.09
N ALA A 382 -35.40 -13.21 -9.84
CA ALA A 382 -35.01 -12.21 -10.85
C ALA A 382 -34.15 -11.05 -10.31
N ARG A 383 -34.49 -10.48 -9.14
CA ARG A 383 -33.74 -9.37 -8.53
C ARG A 383 -32.35 -9.82 -8.07
N ILE A 384 -32.24 -11.02 -7.52
CA ILE A 384 -30.95 -11.58 -7.09
C ILE A 384 -30.08 -11.91 -8.31
N ASN A 385 -30.68 -12.43 -9.39
CA ASN A 385 -29.98 -12.70 -10.64
C ASN A 385 -29.49 -11.43 -11.35
N ILE A 386 -30.25 -10.32 -11.27
CA ILE A 386 -29.81 -9.00 -11.73
C ILE A 386 -28.56 -8.54 -10.97
N LEU A 387 -28.58 -8.57 -9.63
CA LEU A 387 -27.42 -8.19 -8.80
C LEU A 387 -26.18 -9.05 -9.10
N TYR A 388 -26.35 -10.35 -9.34
CA TYR A 388 -25.28 -11.25 -9.79
C TYR A 388 -24.72 -10.85 -11.17
N HIS A 389 -25.58 -10.51 -12.13
CA HIS A 389 -25.15 -10.03 -13.45
C HIS A 389 -24.53 -8.63 -13.42
N GLU A 390 -24.89 -7.77 -12.46
CA GLU A 390 -24.21 -6.50 -12.20
C GLU A 390 -22.81 -6.74 -11.61
N LEU A 391 -22.70 -7.53 -10.54
CA LEU A 391 -21.43 -7.83 -9.85
C LEU A 391 -20.41 -8.62 -10.68
N SER A 392 -20.86 -9.27 -11.76
CA SER A 392 -20.01 -9.94 -12.76
C SER A 392 -19.65 -9.06 -13.97
N ARG A 393 -20.16 -7.82 -14.05
CA ARG A 393 -19.91 -6.87 -15.15
C ARG A 393 -19.35 -5.51 -14.72
N LEU A 394 -19.73 -5.00 -13.55
CA LEU A 394 -19.22 -3.75 -13.00
C LEU A 394 -17.71 -3.83 -12.77
N ASN A 395 -16.97 -2.80 -13.19
CA ASN A 395 -15.54 -2.70 -12.86
C ASN A 395 -15.37 -2.25 -11.41
N VAL A 396 -14.85 -3.14 -10.57
CA VAL A 396 -14.60 -2.91 -9.15
C VAL A 396 -13.50 -1.88 -8.89
N ASP A 397 -12.59 -1.66 -9.85
CA ASP A 397 -11.56 -0.62 -9.76
C ASP A 397 -12.12 0.80 -10.00
N ASP A 398 -13.20 0.92 -10.78
CA ASP A 398 -13.86 2.21 -11.07
C ASP A 398 -15.03 2.49 -10.09
N PHE A 399 -15.74 1.45 -9.65
CA PHE A 399 -17.03 1.55 -8.95
C PHE A 399 -17.06 0.81 -7.59
N ALA A 400 -15.95 0.79 -6.86
CA ALA A 400 -15.79 0.06 -5.59
C ALA A 400 -16.97 0.22 -4.61
N ASN A 401 -17.45 1.45 -4.38
CA ASN A 401 -18.60 1.70 -3.49
C ASN A 401 -19.88 0.99 -3.96
N ALA A 402 -20.24 1.09 -5.25
CA ALA A 402 -21.41 0.42 -5.79
C ALA A 402 -21.25 -1.12 -5.72
N CYS A 403 -20.06 -1.62 -6.05
CA CYS A 403 -19.71 -3.03 -5.91
C CYS A 403 -19.81 -3.54 -4.47
N ALA A 404 -19.43 -2.74 -3.45
CA ALA A 404 -19.55 -3.10 -2.05
C ALA A 404 -21.02 -3.20 -1.60
N VAL A 405 -21.82 -2.18 -1.93
CA VAL A 405 -23.27 -2.15 -1.61
C VAL A 405 -24.00 -3.29 -2.30
N SER A 406 -23.80 -3.49 -3.61
CA SER A 406 -24.43 -4.58 -4.35
C SER A 406 -23.97 -5.95 -3.87
N LEU A 407 -22.70 -6.13 -3.46
CA LEU A 407 -22.22 -7.40 -2.90
C LEU A 407 -22.90 -7.72 -1.56
N ARG A 408 -23.04 -6.74 -0.65
CA ARG A 408 -23.82 -6.92 0.59
C ARG A 408 -25.24 -7.36 0.28
N VAL A 409 -25.95 -6.59 -0.55
CA VAL A 409 -27.38 -6.85 -0.87
C VAL A 409 -27.54 -8.19 -1.60
N PHE A 410 -26.59 -8.58 -2.46
CA PHE A 410 -26.58 -9.89 -3.12
C PHE A 410 -26.42 -11.06 -2.14
N VAL A 411 -25.48 -10.96 -1.19
CA VAL A 411 -25.28 -11.99 -0.16
C VAL A 411 -26.50 -12.06 0.77
N GLU A 412 -26.99 -10.92 1.25
CA GLU A 412 -28.10 -10.83 2.19
C GLU A 412 -29.40 -11.41 1.58
N LEU A 413 -29.78 -10.98 0.37
CA LEU A 413 -30.94 -11.54 -0.33
C LEU A 413 -30.78 -13.02 -0.72
N SER A 414 -29.55 -13.48 -1.01
CA SER A 414 -29.32 -14.91 -1.33
C SER A 414 -29.51 -15.81 -0.10
N VAL A 415 -28.95 -15.39 1.02
CA VAL A 415 -29.10 -16.07 2.31
C VAL A 415 -30.57 -16.08 2.73
N ASP A 416 -31.27 -14.95 2.56
CA ASP A 416 -32.68 -14.84 2.90
C ASP A 416 -33.60 -15.69 2.02
N TYR A 417 -33.37 -15.70 0.70
CA TYR A 417 -34.12 -16.58 -0.20
C TYR A 417 -33.93 -18.05 0.15
N TYR A 418 -32.70 -18.47 0.44
CA TYR A 418 -32.42 -19.88 0.76
C TYR A 418 -32.95 -20.31 2.14
N ILE A 419 -32.97 -19.40 3.13
CA ILE A 419 -33.62 -19.63 4.44
C ILE A 419 -35.12 -19.85 4.25
N ALA A 420 -35.78 -19.02 3.43
CA ALA A 420 -37.23 -19.08 3.21
C ALA A 420 -37.66 -20.38 2.51
N ILE A 421 -37.01 -20.77 1.40
CA ILE A 421 -37.40 -21.98 0.64
C ILE A 421 -37.14 -23.28 1.43
N ASN A 422 -36.19 -23.29 2.37
CA ASN A 422 -35.91 -24.43 3.25
C ASN A 422 -36.61 -24.31 4.63
N GLN A 423 -37.44 -23.29 4.84
CA GLN A 423 -38.23 -23.07 6.06
C GLN A 423 -37.40 -23.04 7.36
N LEU A 424 -36.15 -22.54 7.30
CA LEU A 424 -35.20 -22.58 8.42
C LEU A 424 -35.53 -21.58 9.54
N MET A 425 -36.34 -20.57 9.24
CA MET A 425 -36.82 -19.52 10.15
C MET A 425 -38.21 -19.07 9.69
N SER A 426 -39.05 -18.54 10.59
CA SER A 426 -40.25 -17.79 10.17
C SER A 426 -39.89 -16.40 9.67
N GLU A 427 -40.75 -15.79 8.84
CA GLU A 427 -40.53 -14.44 8.28
C GLU A 427 -40.27 -13.38 9.37
N VAL A 428 -40.98 -13.46 10.50
CA VAL A 428 -40.79 -12.57 11.66
C VAL A 428 -39.42 -12.81 12.33
N GLN A 429 -38.96 -14.06 12.44
CA GLN A 429 -37.61 -14.37 12.95
C GLN A 429 -36.54 -13.90 11.97
N GLN A 430 -36.77 -14.09 10.67
CA GLN A 430 -35.84 -13.76 9.59
C GLN A 430 -35.60 -12.25 9.49
N ASN A 431 -36.65 -11.44 9.53
CA ASN A 431 -36.55 -9.97 9.49
C ASN A 431 -35.84 -9.38 10.72
N ASN A 432 -35.91 -10.05 11.87
CA ASN A 432 -35.27 -9.62 13.13
C ASN A 432 -33.92 -10.30 13.42
N THR A 433 -33.41 -11.15 12.52
CA THR A 433 -32.13 -11.87 12.72
C THR A 433 -31.00 -11.23 11.91
N PRO A 434 -29.89 -10.79 12.54
CA PRO A 434 -28.75 -10.23 11.80
C PRO A 434 -28.12 -11.22 10.81
N LEU A 435 -27.62 -10.72 9.67
CA LEU A 435 -26.99 -11.51 8.61
C LEU A 435 -25.92 -12.50 9.11
N ALA A 436 -25.15 -12.11 10.12
CA ALA A 436 -24.18 -12.98 10.78
C ALA A 436 -24.80 -14.29 11.31
N LYS A 437 -25.95 -14.19 12.01
CA LYS A 437 -26.65 -15.36 12.54
C LYS A 437 -27.35 -16.15 11.43
N LYS A 438 -27.92 -15.48 10.42
CA LYS A 438 -28.47 -16.12 9.21
C LYS A 438 -27.41 -17.00 8.51
N LEU A 439 -26.22 -16.44 8.24
CA LEU A 439 -25.08 -17.13 7.61
C LEU A 439 -24.64 -18.36 8.41
N LYS A 440 -24.55 -18.27 9.74
CA LYS A 440 -24.15 -19.39 10.60
C LYS A 440 -25.14 -20.56 10.56
N GLU A 441 -26.44 -20.30 10.76
CA GLU A 441 -27.43 -21.38 10.75
C GLU A 441 -27.54 -22.03 9.36
N LEU A 442 -27.47 -21.23 8.30
CA LEU A 442 -27.46 -21.73 6.92
C LEU A 442 -26.18 -22.55 6.60
N ALA A 443 -25.01 -22.14 7.09
CA ALA A 443 -23.77 -22.90 6.94
C ALA A 443 -23.82 -24.25 7.67
N LYS A 444 -24.37 -24.29 8.89
CA LYS A 444 -24.61 -25.57 9.61
C LYS A 444 -25.55 -26.48 8.81
N TYR A 445 -26.66 -25.93 8.30
CA TYR A 445 -27.66 -26.67 7.53
C TYR A 445 -27.06 -27.29 6.25
N LEU A 446 -26.37 -26.49 5.43
CA LEU A 446 -25.68 -26.98 4.23
C LEU A 446 -24.61 -28.04 4.56
N ARG A 447 -23.92 -27.92 5.69
CA ARG A 447 -22.90 -28.88 6.14
C ARG A 447 -23.52 -30.17 6.67
N ALA A 448 -24.67 -30.11 7.34
CA ALA A 448 -25.44 -31.29 7.75
C ALA A 448 -25.97 -32.07 6.55
N ASN A 449 -26.44 -31.35 5.51
CA ASN A 449 -26.93 -31.93 4.26
C ASN A 449 -25.81 -32.32 3.28
N GLY A 450 -24.53 -32.22 3.67
CA GLY A 450 -23.38 -32.58 2.82
C GLY A 450 -23.13 -31.66 1.61
N ALA A 451 -23.84 -30.55 1.48
CA ALA A 451 -23.69 -29.58 0.39
C ALA A 451 -22.38 -28.77 0.51
N ILE A 452 -21.87 -28.56 1.73
CA ILE A 452 -20.54 -27.98 1.98
C ILE A 452 -19.73 -28.78 3.02
N GLY A 453 -18.41 -28.70 2.93
CA GLY A 453 -17.50 -29.30 3.93
C GLY A 453 -17.25 -28.40 5.14
N LEU A 454 -16.80 -29.00 6.25
CA LEU A 454 -16.44 -28.35 7.52
C LEU A 454 -15.50 -27.13 7.37
N GLN A 455 -14.63 -27.11 6.35
CA GLN A 455 -13.74 -25.97 6.10
C GLN A 455 -14.51 -24.73 5.61
N VAL A 456 -15.52 -24.91 4.76
CA VAL A 456 -16.37 -23.82 4.24
C VAL A 456 -17.28 -23.29 5.35
N GLU A 457 -17.89 -24.18 6.14
CA GLU A 457 -18.68 -23.80 7.32
C GLU A 457 -17.86 -22.95 8.30
N ARG A 458 -16.62 -23.35 8.59
CA ARG A 458 -15.69 -22.60 9.46
C ARG A 458 -15.26 -21.25 8.85
N ALA A 459 -15.14 -21.15 7.52
CA ALA A 459 -14.84 -19.89 6.85
C ALA A 459 -16.04 -18.93 6.96
N VAL A 460 -17.24 -19.38 6.58
CA VAL A 460 -18.49 -18.60 6.66
C VAL A 460 -18.79 -18.16 8.10
N THR A 461 -18.53 -19.02 9.09
CA THR A 461 -18.67 -18.67 10.50
C THR A 461 -17.76 -17.52 10.91
N LYS A 462 -16.48 -17.51 10.49
CA LYS A 462 -15.54 -16.40 10.77
C LYS A 462 -15.93 -15.10 10.08
N ILE A 463 -16.39 -15.20 8.82
CA ILE A 463 -16.91 -14.07 8.04
C ILE A 463 -18.13 -13.45 8.72
N ALA A 464 -19.03 -14.28 9.24
CA ALA A 464 -20.18 -13.85 10.04
C ALA A 464 -19.80 -13.24 11.41
N ASP A 465 -18.77 -13.76 12.07
CA ASP A 465 -18.30 -13.25 13.37
C ASP A 465 -17.46 -11.96 13.27
N GLY A 466 -17.01 -11.55 12.08
CA GLY A 466 -16.03 -10.46 11.96
C GLY A 466 -14.63 -10.84 12.44
N VAL A 467 -14.35 -12.13 12.69
CA VAL A 467 -13.13 -12.60 13.35
C VAL A 467 -12.02 -12.87 12.34
N GLY A 468 -11.22 -11.84 12.09
CA GLY A 468 -9.97 -11.90 11.33
C GLY A 468 -9.89 -10.87 10.22
N MET A 469 -8.82 -10.93 9.43
CA MET A 469 -8.53 -9.98 8.34
C MET A 469 -9.35 -10.26 7.06
N PHE A 470 -10.61 -10.70 7.22
CA PHE A 470 -11.50 -11.15 6.15
C PHE A 470 -12.25 -9.97 5.52
N SER A 471 -12.00 -9.70 4.25
CA SER A 471 -12.65 -8.61 3.50
C SER A 471 -14.17 -8.81 3.34
N ALA A 472 -14.65 -10.05 3.46
CA ALA A 472 -16.07 -10.41 3.34
C ALA A 472 -16.92 -10.16 4.60
N SER A 473 -16.36 -9.66 5.71
CA SER A 473 -17.07 -9.77 7.00
C SER A 473 -18.39 -9.01 7.03
N THR A 474 -19.40 -9.52 7.75
CA THR A 474 -20.70 -8.83 7.86
C THR A 474 -20.59 -7.47 8.57
N ILE A 475 -19.56 -7.29 9.42
CA ILE A 475 -19.24 -5.99 10.03
C ILE A 475 -18.68 -5.04 8.96
N THR A 476 -17.75 -5.53 8.13
CA THR A 476 -17.14 -4.77 7.02
C THR A 476 -18.18 -4.34 5.99
N PHE A 477 -19.07 -5.25 5.57
CA PHE A 477 -20.21 -4.91 4.69
C PHE A 477 -21.18 -3.91 5.34
N ASN A 478 -21.35 -3.93 6.67
CA ASN A 478 -22.18 -2.93 7.34
C ASN A 478 -21.49 -1.56 7.38
N GLN A 479 -20.17 -1.52 7.60
CA GLN A 479 -19.37 -0.29 7.57
C GLN A 479 -19.37 0.37 6.18
N TYR A 480 -19.22 -0.39 5.08
CA TYR A 480 -19.26 0.17 3.72
C TYR A 480 -20.58 0.85 3.32
N VAL A 481 -21.65 0.74 4.12
CA VAL A 481 -22.95 1.39 3.88
C VAL A 481 -23.24 2.51 4.89
N HIS A 482 -22.71 2.42 6.11
CA HIS A 482 -23.10 3.30 7.24
C HIS A 482 -21.93 4.04 7.91
N ASN A 483 -20.69 3.85 7.45
CA ASN A 483 -19.51 4.56 7.97
C ASN A 483 -18.83 5.34 6.85
N GLU A 484 -18.97 6.67 6.88
CA GLU A 484 -18.41 7.63 5.92
C GLU A 484 -16.87 7.52 5.76
N TYR A 485 -16.18 7.02 6.78
CA TYR A 485 -14.72 6.94 6.84
C TYR A 485 -14.15 5.58 6.38
N VAL A 486 -15.00 4.60 6.03
CA VAL A 486 -14.57 3.24 5.63
C VAL A 486 -14.82 3.01 4.14
N PHE A 487 -13.78 3.23 3.34
CA PHE A 487 -13.82 3.07 1.89
C PHE A 487 -13.43 1.64 1.46
N PRO A 488 -14.26 0.94 0.66
CA PRO A 488 -13.95 -0.40 0.16
C PRO A 488 -12.81 -0.39 -0.86
N LEU A 489 -11.79 -1.24 -0.68
CA LEU A 489 -10.73 -1.38 -1.67
C LEU A 489 -11.10 -2.40 -2.78
N PRO A 490 -10.77 -2.13 -4.06
CA PRO A 490 -11.04 -3.06 -5.16
C PRO A 490 -10.40 -4.43 -5.02
N SER A 491 -9.29 -4.55 -4.29
CA SER A 491 -8.65 -5.83 -3.95
C SER A 491 -9.40 -6.59 -2.87
N GLU A 492 -9.95 -5.88 -1.89
CA GLU A 492 -10.71 -6.45 -0.77
C GLU A 492 -12.05 -7.01 -1.25
N LEU A 493 -12.77 -6.30 -2.12
CA LEU A 493 -14.03 -6.81 -2.68
C LEU A 493 -13.83 -8.06 -3.57
N ARG A 494 -12.69 -8.17 -4.25
CA ARG A 494 -12.32 -9.40 -4.98
C ARG A 494 -12.04 -10.55 -4.01
N LEU A 495 -11.21 -10.32 -2.99
CA LEU A 495 -10.89 -11.32 -1.97
C LEU A 495 -12.16 -11.77 -1.23
N ALA A 496 -13.02 -10.83 -0.84
CA ALA A 496 -14.31 -11.08 -0.20
C ALA A 496 -15.18 -12.03 -1.02
N TRP A 497 -15.22 -11.85 -2.34
CA TRP A 497 -15.88 -12.80 -3.23
C TRP A 497 -15.17 -14.15 -3.28
N ASP A 498 -13.84 -14.19 -3.46
CA ASP A 498 -13.09 -15.45 -3.53
C ASP A 498 -13.23 -16.29 -2.25
N GLU A 499 -13.46 -15.65 -1.10
CA GLU A 499 -13.74 -16.28 0.20
C GLU A 499 -15.18 -16.80 0.33
N LEU A 500 -16.16 -16.11 -0.28
CA LEU A 500 -17.59 -16.47 -0.27
C LEU A 500 -17.99 -17.42 -1.40
N GLU A 501 -17.26 -17.46 -2.52
CA GLU A 501 -17.58 -18.22 -3.73
C GLU A 501 -17.94 -19.71 -3.45
N PRO A 502 -17.22 -20.45 -2.57
CA PRO A 502 -17.57 -21.84 -2.27
C PRO A 502 -18.92 -22.02 -1.56
N PHE A 503 -19.35 -21.04 -0.78
CA PHE A 503 -20.64 -21.05 -0.09
C PHE A 503 -21.77 -20.58 -1.02
N MET A 504 -21.56 -19.48 -1.75
CA MET A 504 -22.53 -18.96 -2.71
C MET A 504 -22.80 -19.93 -3.86
N SER A 505 -21.78 -20.69 -4.29
CA SER A 505 -21.91 -21.76 -5.29
C SER A 505 -22.64 -23.00 -4.78
N ALA A 506 -22.74 -23.19 -3.45
CA ALA A 506 -23.53 -24.26 -2.85
C ALA A 506 -25.01 -23.86 -2.68
N LEU A 507 -25.28 -22.58 -2.41
CA LEU A 507 -26.65 -22.03 -2.38
C LEU A 507 -27.32 -22.05 -3.76
N TRP A 508 -26.58 -21.69 -4.80
CA TRP A 508 -27.09 -21.55 -6.18
C TRP A 508 -26.64 -22.69 -7.09
N LYS A 509 -26.45 -23.88 -6.50
CA LYS A 509 -26.16 -25.11 -7.23
C LYS A 509 -27.43 -25.62 -7.93
N LYS A 510 -27.25 -26.08 -9.17
CA LYS A 510 -28.30 -26.72 -9.99
C LYS A 510 -28.39 -28.22 -9.71
#